data_AF-Q3Z6V1-F1
#
_entry.id   AF-Q3Z6V1-F1
#
_cell.length_a   1.000
_cell.length_b   1.000
_cell.length_c   1.000
_cell.angle_alpha   90.00
_cell.angle_beta   90.00
_cell.angle_gamma   90.00
#
_symmetry.space_group_name_H-M   'P 1'
#
loop_
_entity.id
_entity.type
_entity.pdbx_description
1 polymer ?
#
loop_
_entity_poly.entity_id
_entity_poly.type
_entity_poly.pdbx_seq_one_letter_code
_entity_poly.pdbx_strand_id
1 'polypeptide(L)'
;MNIKIYRYIVILLSVILGIGIGWAAANGLYLFGLLVVPIFIGMNIFLRNQVKGILADERQYRIQEKAASFTIRIFGPVIGLAPLVYMVINEDAASSPEYWLLVGMALFFILLYDLANLYYRNKM
;
A
#
# COMPACT_ATOMS: atom_id res chain seq x y z
N MET A 1 -9.42 7.98 17.72
CA MET A 1 -9.97 6.73 17.14
C MET A 1 -9.31 5.52 17.79
N ASN A 2 -10.08 4.48 18.12
CA ASN A 2 -9.55 3.20 18.64
C ASN A 2 -8.82 2.42 17.51
N ILE A 3 -7.75 1.71 17.82
CA ILE A 3 -6.94 0.93 16.85
C ILE A 3 -7.78 -0.09 16.07
N LYS A 4 -8.80 -0.69 16.70
CA LYS A 4 -9.72 -1.64 16.03
C LYS A 4 -10.55 -0.95 14.95
N ILE A 5 -11.09 0.22 15.27
CA ILE A 5 -11.90 1.03 14.35
C ILE A 5 -11.05 1.51 13.17
N TYR A 6 -9.83 1.97 13.44
CA TYR A 6 -8.86 2.34 12.40
C TYR A 6 -8.61 1.19 11.41
N ARG A 7 -8.38 -0.03 11.92
CA ARG A 7 -8.15 -1.21 11.07
C ARG A 7 -9.34 -1.51 10.16
N TYR A 8 -10.57 -1.48 10.68
CA TYR A 8 -11.76 -1.70 9.87
C TYR A 8 -11.92 -0.65 8.76
N ILE A 9 -11.69 0.63 9.08
CA ILE A 9 -11.77 1.71 8.09
C ILE A 9 -10.70 1.54 7.00
N VAL A 10 -9.46 1.20 7.38
CA VAL A 10 -8.38 0.97 6.40
C VAL A 10 -8.69 -0.22 5.50
N ILE A 11 -9.18 -1.34 6.05
CA ILE A 11 -9.58 -2.51 5.25
C ILE A 11 -10.69 -2.13 4.27
N LEU A 12 -11.72 -1.42 4.74
CA LEU A 12 -12.84 -0.98 3.92
C LEU A 12 -12.38 -0.05 2.79
N LEU A 13 -11.51 0.92 3.10
CA LEU A 13 -10.92 1.80 2.09
C LEU A 13 -10.09 1.00 1.08
N SER A 14 -9.31 -0.01 1.50
CA SER A 14 -8.49 -0.82 0.60
C SER A 14 -9.34 -1.60 -0.39
N VAL A 15 -10.48 -2.13 0.04
CA VAL A 15 -11.44 -2.81 -0.83
C VAL A 15 -12.01 -1.84 -1.87
N ILE A 16 -12.43 -0.64 -1.43
CA ILE A 16 -12.95 0.40 -2.33
C ILE A 16 -11.88 0.80 -3.36
N LEU A 17 -10.63 0.95 -2.93
CA LEU A 17 -9.51 1.26 -3.81
C LEU A 17 -9.31 0.18 -4.88
N GLY A 18 -9.30 -1.10 -4.48
CA GLY A 18 -9.15 -2.22 -5.41
C GLY A 18 -10.26 -2.26 -6.47
N ILE A 19 -11.51 -2.02 -6.05
CA ILE A 19 -12.65 -1.92 -6.98
C ILE A 19 -12.49 -0.73 -7.92
N GLY A 20 -12.10 0.43 -7.39
CA GLY A 20 -11.91 1.66 -8.18
C GLY A 20 -10.82 1.50 -9.24
N ILE A 21 -9.67 0.92 -8.87
CA ILE A 21 -8.57 0.66 -9.81
C ILE A 21 -8.98 -0.39 -10.85
N GLY A 22 -9.62 -1.48 -10.43
CA GLY A 22 -10.08 -2.53 -11.35
C GLY A 22 -11.10 -2.00 -12.37
N TRP A 23 -12.05 -1.19 -11.91
CA TRP A 23 -13.03 -0.54 -12.79
C TRP A 23 -12.37 0.47 -13.73
N ALA A 24 -11.41 1.26 -13.24
CA ALA A 24 -10.67 2.22 -14.06
C ALA A 24 -9.88 1.54 -15.18
N ALA A 25 -9.19 0.44 -14.86
CA ALA A 25 -8.44 -0.36 -15.83
C ALA A 25 -9.36 -0.97 -16.89
N ALA A 26 -10.54 -1.46 -16.51
CA ALA A 26 -11.51 -2.05 -17.44
C ALA A 26 -12.11 -1.04 -18.43
N ASN A 27 -12.17 0.24 -18.06
CA ASN A 27 -12.73 1.32 -18.90
C ASN A 27 -11.66 2.18 -19.59
N GLY A 28 -10.38 1.82 -19.50
CA GLY A 28 -9.28 2.61 -20.06
C GLY A 28 -9.02 3.95 -19.34
N LEU A 29 -9.61 4.14 -18.15
CA LEU A 29 -9.48 5.38 -17.35
C LEU A 29 -8.23 5.33 -16.46
N TYR A 30 -7.06 5.06 -17.03
CA TYR A 30 -5.83 4.82 -16.26
C TYR A 30 -5.41 6.01 -15.38
N LEU A 31 -5.67 7.23 -15.83
CA LEU A 31 -5.38 8.45 -15.08
C LEU A 31 -6.20 8.55 -13.78
N PHE A 32 -7.44 8.07 -13.80
CA PHE A 32 -8.26 7.97 -12.59
C PHE A 32 -7.68 6.95 -11.61
N GLY A 33 -7.28 5.77 -12.10
CA GLY A 33 -6.63 4.74 -11.29
C GLY A 33 -5.36 5.25 -10.60
N LEU A 34 -4.54 6.04 -11.32
CA LEU A 34 -3.31 6.62 -10.79
C LEU A 34 -3.58 7.70 -9.73
N LEU A 35 -4.57 8.57 -9.92
CA LEU A 35 -4.89 9.66 -8.98
C LEU A 35 -5.54 9.17 -7.68
N VAL A 36 -6.25 8.05 -7.72
CA VAL A 36 -6.92 7.47 -6.54
C VAL A 36 -5.92 6.96 -5.50
N VAL A 37 -4.74 6.50 -5.91
CA VAL A 37 -3.69 5.99 -5.00
C VAL A 37 -3.12 7.05 -4.05
N PRO A 38 -2.62 8.23 -4.49
CA PRO A 38 -2.12 9.25 -3.58
C PRO A 38 -3.22 9.81 -2.65
N ILE A 39 -4.48 9.89 -3.12
CA ILE A 39 -5.62 10.28 -2.28
C ILE A 39 -5.79 9.28 -1.13
N PHE A 40 -5.75 7.99 -1.44
CA PHE A 40 -5.84 6.94 -0.43
C PHE A 40 -4.68 6.97 0.56
N ILE A 41 -3.44 7.16 0.08
CA ILE A 41 -2.26 7.30 0.95
C ILE A 41 -2.45 8.49 1.89
N GLY A 42 -2.92 9.63 1.37
CA GLY A 42 -3.23 10.82 2.17
C GLY A 42 -4.29 10.57 3.24
N MET A 43 -5.40 9.93 2.86
CA MET A 43 -6.46 9.56 3.82
C MET A 43 -5.96 8.61 4.89
N ASN A 44 -5.13 7.63 4.54
CA ASN A 44 -4.59 6.66 5.48
C ASN A 44 -3.66 7.35 6.50
N ILE A 45 -2.76 8.23 6.04
CA ILE A 45 -1.90 9.04 6.91
C ILE A 45 -2.74 9.93 7.84
N PHE A 46 -3.77 10.59 7.31
CA PHE A 46 -4.67 11.44 8.08
C PHE A 46 -5.42 10.65 9.17
N LEU A 47 -6.00 9.51 8.82
CA LEU A 47 -6.70 8.62 9.76
C LEU A 47 -5.75 8.09 10.84
N ARG A 48 -4.51 7.75 10.48
CA ARG A 48 -3.50 7.28 11.43
C ARG A 48 -3.16 8.34 12.47
N ASN A 49 -3.06 9.60 12.07
CA ASN A 49 -2.79 10.72 12.99
C ASN A 49 -3.92 10.93 14.01
N GLN A 50 -5.13 10.42 13.75
CA GLN A 50 -6.27 10.48 14.67
C GLN A 50 -6.36 9.28 15.64
N VAL A 51 -5.48 8.28 15.51
CA VAL A 51 -5.42 7.13 16.44
C VAL A 51 -4.67 7.55 17.69
N LYS A 52 -5.41 7.82 18.78
CA LYS A 52 -4.85 8.06 20.12
C LYS A 52 -4.64 6.69 20.76
N GLY A 53 -3.39 6.26 21.00
CA GLY A 53 -3.19 5.06 21.82
C GLY A 53 -1.82 4.35 21.89
N ILE A 54 -0.81 4.65 21.06
CA ILE A 54 0.44 3.85 21.10
C ILE A 54 1.67 4.72 20.84
N LEU A 55 1.87 5.79 21.63
CA LEU A 55 3.10 6.61 21.53
C LEU A 55 4.05 6.42 22.71
N ALA A 56 3.63 5.74 23.79
CA ALA A 56 4.40 5.66 25.02
C ALA A 56 5.32 4.42 25.13
N ASP A 57 4.93 3.25 24.60
CA ASP A 57 5.61 1.97 24.95
C ASP A 57 6.74 1.52 23.99
N GLU A 58 6.88 2.11 22.80
CA GLU A 58 7.83 1.62 21.78
C GLU A 58 9.26 2.19 21.90
N ARG A 59 9.59 2.91 22.97
CA ARG A 59 10.82 3.74 23.01
C ARG A 59 12.12 2.91 23.04
N GLN A 60 12.08 1.63 23.41
CA GLN A 60 13.26 0.76 23.54
C GLN A 60 13.58 -0.16 22.34
N TYR A 61 12.66 -0.39 21.39
CA TYR A 61 12.89 -1.28 20.22
C TYR A 61 13.27 -0.52 18.92
N ARG A 62 13.46 0.79 19.03
CA ARG A 62 13.05 1.77 18.01
C ARG A 62 14.01 2.11 16.86
N ILE A 63 15.21 1.53 16.77
CA ILE A 63 16.22 2.03 15.81
C ILE A 63 16.38 1.13 14.59
N GLN A 64 16.59 -0.18 14.75
CA GLN A 64 16.70 -1.11 13.62
C GLN A 64 15.33 -1.42 12.98
N GLU A 65 14.28 -1.57 13.79
CA GLU A 65 12.91 -1.83 13.33
C GLU A 65 12.31 -0.60 12.62
N LYS A 66 12.79 0.62 12.94
CA LYS A 66 12.42 1.84 12.23
C LYS A 66 12.97 1.88 10.81
N ALA A 67 14.21 1.46 10.59
CA ALA A 67 14.81 1.50 9.26
C ALA A 67 14.09 0.52 8.33
N ALA A 68 13.85 -0.71 8.78
CA ALA A 68 13.09 -1.71 8.01
C ALA A 68 11.64 -1.25 7.76
N SER A 69 10.92 -0.79 8.80
CA SER A 69 9.55 -0.32 8.62
C SER A 69 9.45 0.94 7.76
N PHE A 70 10.44 1.84 7.82
CA PHE A 70 10.50 3.05 6.98
C PHE A 70 10.78 2.71 5.52
N THR A 71 11.77 1.85 5.26
CA THR A 71 12.08 1.37 3.90
C THR A 71 10.82 0.77 3.28
N ILE A 72 10.13 -0.12 3.98
CA ILE A 72 8.97 -0.78 3.41
C ILE A 72 7.78 0.20 3.24
N ARG A 73 7.63 1.16 4.16
CA ARG A 73 6.60 2.19 4.06
C ARG A 73 6.79 3.13 2.85
N ILE A 74 8.02 3.33 2.40
CA ILE A 74 8.33 4.13 1.21
C ILE A 74 8.31 3.27 -0.05
N PHE A 75 9.02 2.13 -0.04
CA PHE A 75 9.15 1.29 -1.22
C PHE A 75 7.87 0.54 -1.58
N GLY A 76 7.03 0.16 -0.61
CA GLY A 76 5.77 -0.53 -0.87
C GLY A 76 4.84 0.24 -1.82
N PRO A 77 4.48 1.51 -1.51
CA PRO A 77 3.70 2.35 -2.41
C PRO A 77 4.40 2.64 -3.73
N VAL A 78 5.72 2.87 -3.74
CA VAL A 78 6.49 3.17 -4.97
C VAL A 78 6.45 1.98 -5.93
N ILE A 79 6.67 0.77 -5.44
CA ILE A 79 6.65 -0.45 -6.26
C ILE A 79 5.20 -0.77 -6.69
N GLY A 80 4.21 -0.57 -5.82
CA GLY A 80 2.80 -0.74 -6.15
C GLY A 80 2.27 0.26 -7.19
N LEU A 81 2.87 1.45 -7.28
CA LEU A 81 2.52 2.48 -8.26
C LEU A 81 3.15 2.23 -9.63
N ALA A 82 4.29 1.54 -9.71
CA ALA A 82 5.02 1.34 -10.97
C ALA A 82 4.18 0.69 -12.09
N PRO A 83 3.36 -0.36 -11.85
CA PRO A 83 2.48 -0.92 -12.87
C PRO A 83 1.40 0.07 -13.34
N LEU A 84 0.88 0.91 -12.44
CA LEU A 84 -0.14 1.91 -12.76
C LEU A 84 0.44 3.04 -13.61
N VAL A 85 1.65 3.49 -13.30
CA VAL A 85 2.39 4.46 -14.12
C VAL A 85 2.64 3.89 -15.51
N TYR A 86 3.04 2.62 -15.59
CA TYR A 86 3.26 1.95 -16.87
C TYR A 86 1.96 1.86 -17.70
N MET A 87 0.82 1.57 -17.07
CA MET A 87 -0.51 1.62 -17.71
C MET A 87 -0.90 3.01 -18.22
N VAL A 88 -0.50 4.08 -17.54
CA VAL A 88 -0.81 5.45 -18.00
C VAL A 88 0.03 5.84 -19.22
N ILE A 89 1.25 5.33 -19.32
CA ILE A 89 2.17 5.66 -20.43
C ILE A 89 1.90 4.77 -21.66
N ASN A 90 1.49 3.52 -21.44
CA ASN A 90 1.25 2.54 -22.50
C ASN A 90 -0.21 2.06 -22.47
N GLU A 91 -1.01 2.45 -23.47
CA GLU A 91 -2.43 2.07 -23.55
C GLU A 91 -2.60 0.53 -23.68
N ASP A 92 -1.66 -0.15 -24.34
CA ASP A 92 -1.62 -1.62 -24.46
C ASP A 92 -0.77 -2.30 -23.38
N ALA A 93 -0.44 -1.60 -22.28
CA ALA A 93 0.41 -2.12 -21.21
C ALA A 93 -0.02 -3.51 -20.71
N ALA A 94 -1.33 -3.76 -20.60
CA ALA A 94 -1.86 -5.03 -20.09
C ALA A 94 -1.51 -6.26 -20.95
N SER A 95 -1.20 -6.04 -22.24
CA SER A 95 -0.77 -7.09 -23.18
C SER A 95 0.75 -7.31 -23.15
N SER A 96 1.50 -6.41 -22.49
CA SER A 96 2.95 -6.42 -22.47
C SER A 96 3.47 -7.34 -21.34
N PRO A 97 4.48 -8.21 -21.61
CA PRO A 97 5.09 -9.05 -20.59
C PRO A 97 5.71 -8.23 -19.44
N GLU A 98 6.21 -7.04 -19.76
CA GLU A 98 6.84 -6.12 -18.80
C GLU A 98 5.85 -5.63 -17.73
N TYR A 99 4.60 -5.38 -18.11
CA TYR A 99 3.54 -5.00 -17.15
C TYR A 99 3.30 -6.12 -16.13
N TRP A 100 3.16 -7.36 -16.58
CA TRP A 100 2.94 -8.50 -15.69
C TRP A 100 4.14 -8.77 -14.79
N LEU A 101 5.36 -8.52 -15.29
CA LEU A 101 6.57 -8.56 -14.49
C LEU A 101 6.55 -7.49 -13.38
N LEU A 102 6.15 -6.26 -13.69
CA LEU A 102 6.00 -5.19 -12.70
C LEU A 102 4.92 -5.51 -11.65
N VAL A 103 3.77 -6.03 -12.07
CA VAL A 103 2.70 -6.48 -11.16
C VAL A 103 3.19 -7.62 -10.27
N GLY A 104 3.89 -8.61 -10.85
CA GLY A 104 4.46 -9.73 -10.10
C GLY A 104 5.49 -9.29 -9.07
N MET A 105 6.38 -8.35 -9.43
CA MET A 105 7.33 -7.75 -8.49
C MET A 105 6.61 -7.00 -7.36
N ALA A 106 5.58 -6.21 -7.68
CA ALA A 106 4.81 -5.50 -6.68
C ALA A 106 4.15 -6.45 -5.67
N LEU A 107 3.50 -7.51 -6.15
CA LEU A 107 2.91 -8.54 -5.30
C LEU A 107 3.96 -9.26 -4.46
N PHE A 108 5.10 -9.62 -5.04
CA PHE A 108 6.20 -10.26 -4.32
C PHE A 108 6.70 -9.40 -3.15
N PHE A 109 6.95 -8.12 -3.37
CA PHE A 109 7.41 -7.21 -2.31
C PHE A 109 6.34 -6.96 -1.24
N ILE A 110 5.06 -6.88 -1.61
CA ILE A 110 3.95 -6.77 -0.66
C ILE A 110 3.85 -8.04 0.20
N LEU A 111 3.95 -9.23 -0.40
CA LEU A 111 3.94 -10.49 0.34
C LEU A 111 5.15 -10.60 1.28
N LEU A 112 6.34 -10.22 0.81
CA LEU A 112 7.55 -10.22 1.64
C LEU A 112 7.39 -9.29 2.84
N TYR A 113 6.77 -8.12 2.64
CA TYR A 113 6.41 -7.21 3.73
C TYR A 113 5.45 -7.85 4.73
N ASP A 114 4.34 -8.41 4.27
CA ASP A 114 3.35 -9.03 5.16
C ASP A 114 3.95 -10.21 5.94
N LEU A 115 4.81 -11.00 5.30
CA LEU A 115 5.48 -12.13 5.91
C LEU A 115 6.51 -11.68 6.96
N ALA A 116 7.28 -10.62 6.67
CA ALA A 116 8.14 -9.99 7.66
C ALA A 116 7.33 -9.47 8.86
N ASN A 117 6.23 -8.74 8.60
CA ASN A 117 5.35 -8.24 9.66
C ASN A 117 4.76 -9.35 10.52
N LEU A 118 4.34 -10.46 9.91
CA LEU A 118 3.78 -11.61 10.62
C LEU A 118 4.84 -12.31 11.48
N TYR A 119 6.07 -12.46 10.96
CA TYR A 119 7.19 -12.99 11.73
C TYR A 119 7.49 -12.14 12.97
N TYR A 120 7.53 -10.81 12.83
CA TYR A 120 7.74 -9.90 13.96
C TYR A 120 6.57 -9.94 14.95
N ARG A 121 5.32 -10.01 14.47
CA ARG A 121 4.13 -10.04 15.34
C ARG A 121 3.99 -11.34 16.13
N ASN A 122 4.48 -12.47 15.63
CA ASN A 122 4.47 -13.75 16.33
C ASN A 122 5.61 -13.91 17.35
N LYS A 123 6.63 -13.05 17.29
CA LYS A 123 7.76 -13.03 18.22
C LYS A 123 7.55 -12.09 19.42
N MET A 124 6.51 -11.24 19.36
CA MET A 124 5.99 -10.42 20.47
C MET A 124 4.88 -11.17 21.21
#